data_AF-A0A4R6Q8M5-F1
#
_entry.id   AF-A0A4R6Q8M5-F1
#
_cell.length_a   1.000
_cell.length_b   1.000
_cell.length_c   1.000
_cell.angle_alpha   90.00
_cell.angle_beta   90.00
_cell.angle_gamma   90.00
#
_symmetry.space_group_name_H-M   'P 1'
#
loop_
_entity.id
_entity.type
_entity.pdbx_description
1 polymer ?
#
loop_
_entity_poly.entity_id
_entity_poly.type
_entity_poly.pdbx_seq_one_letter_code
_entity_poly.pdbx_strand_id
1 'polypeptide(L)'
;MDYKEQISAYIDEYYNDILVKYKEVTMAATKDGKKLAIFRKIDFSGHIAGFKDLEEKSKELGQKLSAMKIPQEDEQAQELEKKFEVSLDDFIKLCVRNQNHYDLMDRKQYTKNKVTLDDFKLSLAGVNVALRDSMVTLNELDQAYMIFTGKAKPEDFQEQDAEGECAEDDDAGDEIDPEDVSYINANDEDPDKADEVEEELRSRPRRYKKQEFDDEE
;
A
#
# COMPACT_ATOMS: atom_id res chain seq x y z
N MET A 1 -26.55 1.13 -20.82
CA MET A 1 -25.74 2.24 -20.28
C MET A 1 -24.63 2.49 -21.29
N ASP A 2 -24.27 3.74 -21.56
CA ASP A 2 -23.13 4.03 -22.44
C ASP A 2 -21.82 3.54 -21.79
N TYR A 3 -20.83 3.13 -22.57
CA TYR A 3 -19.55 2.67 -22.00
C TYR A 3 -18.78 3.82 -21.36
N LYS A 4 -18.93 5.04 -21.89
CA LYS A 4 -18.33 6.25 -21.30
C LYS A 4 -18.88 6.56 -19.90
N GLU A 5 -20.19 6.46 -19.76
CA GLU A 5 -20.85 6.62 -18.45
C GLU A 5 -20.45 5.51 -17.48
N GLN A 6 -20.29 4.26 -17.97
CA GLN A 6 -19.89 3.13 -17.14
C GLN A 6 -18.45 3.26 -16.63
N ILE A 7 -17.48 3.59 -17.51
CA ILE A 7 -16.08 3.72 -17.08
C ILE A 7 -15.93 4.88 -16.09
N SER A 8 -16.62 6.00 -16.31
CA SER A 8 -16.68 7.10 -15.34
C SER A 8 -17.28 6.65 -14.01
N ALA A 9 -18.39 5.91 -14.01
CA ALA A 9 -19.01 5.44 -12.78
C ALA A 9 -18.10 4.48 -12.00
N TYR A 10 -17.34 3.62 -12.67
CA TYR A 10 -16.37 2.73 -12.02
C TYR A 10 -15.18 3.49 -11.45
N ILE A 11 -14.70 4.52 -12.14
CA ILE A 11 -13.66 5.40 -11.64
C ILE A 11 -14.16 6.15 -10.40
N ASP A 12 -15.38 6.68 -10.43
CA ASP A 12 -15.98 7.36 -9.28
C ASP A 12 -16.18 6.39 -8.09
N GLU A 13 -16.57 5.12 -8.33
CA GLU A 13 -16.61 4.05 -7.31
C GLU A 13 -15.22 3.82 -6.71
N TYR A 14 -14.16 3.82 -7.53
CA TYR A 14 -12.79 3.67 -7.05
C TYR A 14 -12.36 4.82 -6.13
N TYR A 15 -12.56 6.08 -6.53
CA TYR A 15 -12.19 7.24 -5.69
C TYR A 15 -13.01 7.31 -4.41
N ASN A 16 -14.34 7.24 -4.52
CA ASN A 16 -15.24 7.58 -3.42
C ASN A 16 -15.45 6.41 -2.45
N ASP A 17 -15.46 5.17 -2.95
CA ASP A 17 -15.75 4.01 -2.11
C ASP A 17 -14.52 3.24 -1.68
N ILE A 18 -13.47 3.19 -2.49
CA ILE A 18 -12.28 2.37 -2.23
C ILE A 18 -11.17 3.23 -1.62
N LEU A 19 -10.74 4.30 -2.30
CA LEU A 19 -9.61 5.11 -1.84
C LEU A 19 -9.90 5.88 -0.54
N VAL A 20 -11.12 6.41 -0.38
CA VAL A 20 -11.54 7.04 0.89
C VAL A 20 -11.46 6.04 2.05
N LYS A 21 -12.01 4.83 1.88
CA LYS A 21 -11.96 3.78 2.91
C LYS A 21 -10.54 3.30 3.18
N TYR A 22 -9.68 3.24 2.16
CA TYR A 22 -8.26 2.94 2.35
C TYR A 22 -7.58 3.94 3.28
N LYS A 23 -7.85 5.24 3.11
CA LYS A 23 -7.33 6.29 4.00
C LYS A 23 -7.79 6.07 5.44
N GLU A 24 -9.08 5.79 5.64
CA GLU A 24 -9.65 5.51 6.97
C GLU A 24 -8.99 4.32 7.66
N VAL A 25 -8.88 3.18 6.97
CA VAL A 25 -8.24 1.97 7.51
C VAL A 25 -6.77 2.22 7.83
N THR A 26 -6.04 2.91 6.94
CA THR A 26 -4.61 3.20 7.13
C THR A 26 -4.37 4.15 8.30
N MET A 27 -5.19 5.19 8.46
CA MET A 27 -5.11 6.12 9.59
C MET A 27 -5.41 5.42 10.92
N ALA A 28 -6.44 4.57 10.96
CA ALA A 28 -6.78 3.79 12.15
C ALA A 28 -5.65 2.83 12.54
N ALA A 29 -5.12 2.09 11.55
CA ALA A 29 -4.04 1.13 11.77
C ALA A 29 -2.73 1.81 12.21
N THR A 30 -2.40 2.97 11.64
CA THR A 30 -1.23 3.77 12.06
C THR A 30 -1.38 4.29 13.48
N LYS A 31 -2.57 4.79 13.84
CA LYS A 31 -2.86 5.30 15.20
C LYS A 31 -2.69 4.19 16.23
N ASP A 32 -3.15 2.99 15.93
CA ASP A 32 -3.00 1.85 16.82
C ASP A 32 -1.54 1.34 16.83
N GLY A 33 -0.85 1.33 15.70
CA GLY A 33 0.60 1.05 15.63
C GLY A 33 1.43 1.93 16.56
N LYS A 34 1.15 3.25 16.62
CA LYS A 34 1.81 4.18 17.56
C LYS A 34 1.51 3.86 19.02
N LYS A 35 0.28 3.44 19.35
CA LYS A 35 -0.11 3.04 20.72
C LYS A 35 0.56 1.74 21.17
N LEU A 36 1.02 0.89 20.26
CA LEU A 36 1.68 -0.37 20.61
C LEU A 36 2.92 -0.14 21.48
N ALA A 37 3.61 0.99 21.31
CA ALA A 37 4.76 1.36 22.12
C ALA A 37 4.38 1.72 23.58
N ILE A 38 3.12 2.07 23.85
CA ILE A 38 2.68 2.67 25.12
C ILE A 38 1.70 1.74 25.88
N PHE A 39 0.97 0.85 25.18
CA PHE A 39 -0.14 0.06 25.74
C PHE A 39 0.05 -1.46 25.61
N ARG A 40 -0.93 -2.21 26.14
CA ARG A 40 -1.06 -3.66 25.97
C ARG A 40 -1.22 -4.03 24.49
N LYS A 41 -1.10 -5.34 24.21
CA LYS A 41 -1.27 -5.94 22.89
C LYS A 41 -2.49 -5.38 22.14
N ILE A 42 -2.28 -5.05 20.89
CA ILE A 42 -3.26 -4.47 19.97
C ILE A 42 -3.69 -5.54 19.00
N ASP A 43 -4.99 -5.61 18.75
CA ASP A 43 -5.53 -6.50 17.75
C ASP A 43 -5.53 -5.81 16.38
N PHE A 44 -4.70 -6.31 15.46
CA PHE A 44 -4.63 -5.82 14.08
C PHE A 44 -5.58 -6.56 13.13
N SER A 45 -6.32 -7.58 13.59
CA SER A 45 -7.16 -8.41 12.72
C SER A 45 -8.23 -7.61 11.98
N GLY A 46 -8.81 -6.59 12.62
CA GLY A 46 -9.77 -5.68 12.00
C GLY A 46 -9.16 -4.87 10.86
N HIS A 47 -7.95 -4.36 11.02
CA HIS A 47 -7.22 -3.61 9.99
C HIS A 47 -6.87 -4.50 8.80
N ILE A 48 -6.38 -5.72 9.08
CA ILE A 48 -6.09 -6.74 8.05
C ILE A 48 -7.36 -7.08 7.26
N ALA A 49 -8.49 -7.28 7.94
CA ALA A 49 -9.78 -7.52 7.29
C ALA A 49 -10.22 -6.34 6.41
N GLY A 50 -10.01 -5.10 6.88
CA GLY A 50 -10.26 -3.89 6.08
C GLY A 50 -9.46 -3.86 4.78
N PHE A 51 -8.16 -4.15 4.82
CA PHE A 51 -7.36 -4.23 3.60
C PHE A 51 -7.73 -5.40 2.68
N LYS A 52 -8.25 -6.50 3.22
CA LYS A 52 -8.78 -7.62 2.40
C LYS A 52 -10.06 -7.23 1.68
N ASP A 53 -10.99 -6.56 2.36
CA ASP A 53 -12.22 -6.07 1.75
C ASP A 53 -11.93 -5.06 0.62
N LEU A 54 -10.94 -4.19 0.81
CA LEU A 54 -10.49 -3.26 -0.24
C LEU A 54 -9.85 -4.01 -1.42
N GLU A 55 -9.00 -5.01 -1.15
CA GLU A 55 -8.42 -5.87 -2.19
C GLU A 55 -9.51 -6.58 -3.02
N GLU A 56 -10.51 -7.14 -2.36
CA GLU A 56 -11.62 -7.85 -3.02
C GLU A 56 -12.48 -6.88 -3.86
N LYS A 57 -12.84 -5.71 -3.32
CA LYS A 57 -13.59 -4.69 -4.06
C LYS A 57 -12.84 -4.18 -5.28
N SER A 58 -11.53 -3.94 -5.18
CA SER A 58 -10.72 -3.54 -6.33
C SER A 58 -10.64 -4.63 -7.39
N LYS A 59 -10.57 -5.90 -6.99
CA LYS A 59 -10.62 -7.04 -7.93
C LYS A 59 -11.96 -7.16 -8.62
N GLU A 60 -13.06 -7.01 -7.89
CA GLU A 60 -14.41 -6.99 -8.46
C GLU A 60 -14.57 -5.85 -9.47
N LEU A 61 -14.06 -4.67 -9.13
CA LEU A 61 -14.08 -3.51 -10.03
C LEU A 61 -13.26 -3.74 -11.30
N GLY A 62 -12.07 -4.34 -11.17
CA GLY A 62 -11.25 -4.75 -12.31
C GLY A 62 -11.97 -5.76 -13.22
N GLN A 63 -12.68 -6.74 -12.64
CA GLN A 63 -13.49 -7.67 -13.43
C GLN A 63 -14.64 -6.99 -14.17
N LYS A 64 -15.33 -6.02 -13.54
CA LYS A 64 -16.37 -5.22 -14.20
C LYS A 64 -15.79 -4.40 -15.35
N LEU A 65 -14.60 -3.84 -15.16
CA LEU A 65 -13.88 -3.05 -16.17
C LEU A 65 -13.51 -3.90 -17.39
N SER A 66 -12.81 -5.03 -17.21
CA SER A 66 -12.39 -5.88 -18.33
C SER A 66 -13.57 -6.58 -19.05
N ALA A 67 -14.76 -6.63 -18.44
CA ALA A 67 -15.98 -7.12 -19.09
C ALA A 67 -16.67 -6.06 -19.97
N MET A 68 -16.22 -4.80 -19.92
CA MET A 68 -16.76 -3.70 -20.70
C MET A 68 -16.44 -3.89 -22.19
N LYS A 69 -17.33 -3.37 -23.05
CA LYS A 69 -17.13 -3.36 -24.51
C LYS A 69 -16.83 -1.95 -24.97
N ILE A 70 -15.56 -1.58 -24.96
CA ILE A 70 -15.09 -0.29 -25.48
C ILE A 70 -14.80 -0.44 -26.99
N PRO A 71 -15.35 0.43 -27.85
CA PRO A 71 -15.02 0.45 -29.27
C PRO A 71 -13.52 0.64 -29.51
N GLN A 72 -12.97 0.03 -30.57
CA GLN A 72 -11.53 0.15 -30.88
C GLN A 72 -11.17 1.53 -31.43
N GLU A 73 -12.16 2.25 -31.96
CA GLU A 73 -11.99 3.58 -32.54
C GLU A 73 -11.90 4.69 -31.49
N ASP A 74 -12.29 4.42 -30.23
CA ASP A 74 -12.17 5.38 -29.12
C ASP A 74 -10.86 5.14 -28.35
N GLU A 75 -9.77 5.67 -28.91
CA GLU A 75 -8.43 5.54 -28.33
C GLU A 75 -8.34 6.11 -26.91
N GLN A 76 -9.09 7.17 -26.60
CA GLN A 76 -9.08 7.80 -25.28
C GLN A 76 -9.72 6.89 -24.23
N ALA A 77 -10.84 6.25 -24.56
CA ALA A 77 -11.49 5.29 -23.67
C ALA A 77 -10.63 4.05 -23.43
N GLN A 78 -9.97 3.54 -24.47
CA GLN A 78 -9.03 2.41 -24.39
C GLN A 78 -7.82 2.74 -23.50
N GLU A 79 -7.25 3.95 -23.65
CA GLU A 79 -6.17 4.40 -22.79
C GLU A 79 -6.62 4.54 -21.34
N LEU A 80 -7.78 5.14 -21.10
CA LEU A 80 -8.37 5.28 -19.77
C LEU A 80 -8.57 3.93 -19.09
N GLU A 81 -9.16 2.96 -19.80
CA GLU A 81 -9.35 1.59 -19.31
C GLU A 81 -8.02 0.97 -18.87
N LYS A 82 -7.00 1.05 -19.74
CA LYS A 82 -5.67 0.50 -19.45
C LYS A 82 -5.01 1.16 -18.24
N LYS A 83 -5.10 2.50 -18.12
CA LYS A 83 -4.56 3.22 -16.95
C LYS A 83 -5.30 2.84 -15.68
N PHE A 84 -6.61 2.62 -15.78
CA PHE A 84 -7.42 2.22 -14.64
C PHE A 84 -7.09 0.78 -14.19
N GLU A 85 -6.94 -0.16 -15.11
CA GLU A 85 -6.48 -1.53 -14.79
C GLU A 85 -5.13 -1.52 -14.05
N VAL A 86 -4.17 -0.74 -14.55
CA VAL A 86 -2.85 -0.61 -13.92
C VAL A 86 -2.94 0.00 -12.53
N SER A 87 -3.74 1.04 -12.33
CA SER A 87 -3.95 1.66 -11.02
C SER A 87 -4.58 0.69 -10.02
N LEU A 88 -5.58 -0.09 -10.45
CA LEU A 88 -6.21 -1.12 -9.62
C LEU A 88 -5.21 -2.21 -9.22
N ASP A 89 -4.39 -2.69 -10.15
CA ASP A 89 -3.38 -3.72 -9.87
C ASP A 89 -2.35 -3.27 -8.83
N ASP A 90 -1.85 -2.04 -8.93
CA ASP A 90 -0.89 -1.52 -7.98
C ASP A 90 -1.52 -1.22 -6.62
N PHE A 91 -2.76 -0.74 -6.59
CA PHE A 91 -3.51 -0.60 -5.35
C PHE A 91 -3.80 -1.94 -4.65
N ILE A 92 -4.11 -2.99 -5.42
CA ILE A 92 -4.26 -4.36 -4.90
C ILE A 92 -2.95 -4.83 -4.26
N LYS A 93 -1.80 -4.61 -4.91
CA LYS A 93 -0.48 -4.94 -4.34
C LYS A 93 -0.24 -4.16 -3.04
N LEU A 94 -0.59 -2.88 -3.00
CA LEU A 94 -0.50 -2.05 -1.80
C LEU A 94 -1.37 -2.62 -0.65
N CYS A 95 -2.61 -3.02 -0.91
CA CYS A 95 -3.47 -3.67 0.07
C CYS A 95 -2.82 -4.95 0.63
N VAL A 96 -2.30 -5.81 -0.24
CA VAL A 96 -1.61 -7.05 0.17
C VAL A 96 -0.35 -6.76 1.00
N ARG A 97 0.42 -5.73 0.64
CA ARG A 97 1.60 -5.30 1.43
C ARG A 97 1.20 -4.82 2.82
N ASN A 98 0.14 -4.02 2.93
CA ASN A 98 -0.39 -3.58 4.21
C ASN A 98 -0.88 -4.76 5.07
N GLN A 99 -1.63 -5.71 4.51
CA GLN A 99 -2.06 -6.91 5.23
C GLN A 99 -0.87 -7.68 5.84
N ASN A 100 0.17 -7.92 5.02
CA ASN A 100 1.37 -8.61 5.48
C ASN A 100 2.13 -7.82 6.55
N HIS A 101 2.17 -6.48 6.44
CA HIS A 101 2.80 -5.62 7.43
C HIS A 101 2.10 -5.70 8.78
N TYR A 102 0.77 -5.57 8.79
CA TYR A 102 0.01 -5.61 10.04
C TYR A 102 -0.09 -7.02 10.65
N ASP A 103 -0.05 -8.07 9.82
CA ASP A 103 0.15 -9.44 10.31
C ASP A 103 1.52 -9.59 11.00
N LEU A 104 2.57 -9.00 10.43
CA LEU A 104 3.89 -8.99 11.05
C LEU A 104 3.89 -8.19 12.36
N MET A 105 3.20 -7.05 12.41
CA MET A 105 3.01 -6.27 13.63
C MET A 105 2.29 -7.07 14.71
N ASP A 106 1.21 -7.78 14.36
CA ASP A 106 0.52 -8.67 15.30
C ASP A 106 1.45 -9.75 15.85
N ARG A 107 2.14 -10.46 14.96
CA ARG A 107 3.07 -11.53 15.37
C ARG A 107 4.23 -11.01 16.23
N LYS A 108 4.76 -9.81 15.96
CA LYS A 108 5.85 -9.19 16.74
C LYS A 108 5.49 -9.00 18.21
N GLN A 109 4.20 -8.85 18.55
CA GLN A 109 3.73 -8.71 19.93
C GLN A 109 3.89 -9.98 20.76
N TYR A 110 4.20 -11.11 20.12
CA TYR A 110 4.40 -12.40 20.76
C TYR A 110 5.86 -12.83 20.61
N THR A 111 6.60 -12.79 21.71
CA THR A 111 8.04 -13.11 21.79
C THR A 111 8.41 -14.49 21.21
N LYS A 112 7.44 -15.40 21.10
CA LYS A 112 7.63 -16.75 20.54
C LYS A 112 7.73 -16.79 19.01
N ASN A 113 7.30 -15.73 18.31
CA ASN A 113 7.15 -15.73 16.85
C ASN A 113 8.44 -15.36 16.08
N LYS A 114 9.55 -15.05 16.79
CA LYS A 114 10.89 -14.77 16.22
C LYS A 114 10.89 -13.75 15.06
N VAL A 115 10.01 -12.75 15.11
CA VAL A 115 10.02 -11.63 14.15
C VAL A 115 11.18 -10.71 14.50
N THR A 116 12.07 -10.49 13.53
CA THR A 116 13.24 -9.61 13.72
C THR A 116 12.91 -8.15 13.38
N LEU A 117 13.77 -7.23 13.80
CA LEU A 117 13.67 -5.82 13.37
C LEU A 117 13.90 -5.67 11.87
N ASP A 118 14.75 -6.51 11.27
CA ASP A 118 15.02 -6.48 9.83
C ASP A 118 13.80 -6.91 9.02
N ASP A 119 13.06 -7.93 9.48
CA ASP A 119 11.78 -8.32 8.87
C ASP A 119 10.78 -7.15 8.87
N PHE A 120 10.74 -6.39 9.97
CA PHE A 120 9.86 -5.24 10.10
C PHE A 120 10.26 -4.10 9.17
N LYS A 121 11.55 -3.73 9.14
CA LYS A 121 12.08 -2.70 8.22
C LYS A 121 11.82 -3.06 6.77
N LEU A 122 12.07 -4.32 6.39
CA LEU A 122 11.83 -4.82 5.04
C LEU A 122 10.35 -4.77 4.67
N SER A 123 9.47 -5.14 5.61
CA SER A 123 8.03 -5.07 5.41
C SER A 123 7.55 -3.62 5.20
N LEU A 124 8.02 -2.68 6.02
CA LEU A 124 7.66 -1.26 5.90
C LEU A 124 8.18 -0.65 4.60
N ALA A 125 9.44 -0.94 4.22
CA ALA A 125 9.99 -0.52 2.94
C ALA A 125 9.15 -1.04 1.77
N GLY A 126 8.70 -2.30 1.84
CA GLY A 126 7.81 -2.88 0.83
C GLY A 126 6.44 -2.21 0.73
N VAL A 127 5.89 -1.72 1.85
CA VAL A 127 4.66 -0.91 1.85
C VAL A 127 4.91 0.44 1.19
N ASN A 128 6.00 1.14 1.53
CA ASN A 128 6.32 2.45 0.97
C ASN A 128 6.56 2.41 -0.55
N VAL A 129 7.23 1.36 -1.05
CA VAL A 129 7.40 1.15 -2.50
C VAL A 129 6.05 0.96 -3.17
N ALA A 130 5.21 0.06 -2.66
CA ALA A 130 3.88 -0.18 -3.23
C ALA A 130 2.97 1.06 -3.17
N LEU A 131 3.12 1.89 -2.12
CA LEU A 131 2.38 3.14 -1.98
C LEU A 131 2.79 4.13 -3.06
N ARG A 132 4.11 4.30 -3.26
CA ARG A 132 4.65 5.16 -4.31
C ARG A 132 4.19 4.72 -5.69
N ASP A 133 4.28 3.42 -5.99
CA ASP A 133 3.86 2.87 -7.28
C ASP A 133 2.35 3.11 -7.50
N SER A 134 1.53 2.87 -6.48
CA SER A 134 0.08 3.13 -6.53
C SER A 134 -0.25 4.61 -6.72
N MET A 135 0.50 5.53 -6.10
CA MET A 135 0.32 6.98 -6.30
C MET A 135 0.69 7.41 -7.72
N VAL A 136 1.78 6.86 -8.28
CA VAL A 136 2.19 7.15 -9.66
C VAL A 136 1.09 6.74 -10.64
N THR A 137 0.58 5.52 -10.52
CA THR A 137 -0.44 5.01 -11.44
C THR A 137 -1.81 5.63 -11.22
N LEU A 138 -2.12 6.05 -9.98
CA LEU A 138 -3.30 6.87 -9.70
C LEU A 138 -3.23 8.25 -10.37
N ASN A 139 -2.08 8.91 -10.34
CA ASN A 139 -1.90 10.20 -11.04
C ASN A 139 -1.97 10.03 -12.57
N GLU A 140 -1.47 8.93 -13.12
CA GLU A 140 -1.65 8.62 -14.54
C GLU A 140 -3.13 8.40 -14.90
N LEU A 141 -3.90 7.75 -14.01
CA LEU A 141 -5.35 7.61 -14.14
C LEU A 141 -6.05 8.97 -14.06
N ASP A 142 -5.69 9.84 -13.10
CA ASP A 142 -6.23 11.20 -12.97
C ASP A 142 -6.09 11.98 -14.28
N GLN A 143 -4.91 11.94 -14.89
CA GLN A 143 -4.63 12.64 -16.15
C GLN A 143 -5.47 12.08 -17.30
N ALA A 144 -5.54 10.75 -17.43
CA ALA A 144 -6.36 10.11 -18.47
C ALA A 144 -7.86 10.44 -18.28
N TYR A 145 -8.34 10.42 -17.03
CA TYR A 145 -9.74 10.71 -16.71
C TYR A 145 -10.10 12.16 -17.00
N MET A 146 -9.18 13.09 -16.73
CA MET A 146 -9.35 14.49 -17.06
C MET A 146 -9.40 14.74 -18.57
N ILE A 147 -8.54 14.06 -19.34
CA ILE A 147 -8.57 14.14 -20.81
C ILE A 147 -9.89 13.57 -21.35
N PHE A 148 -10.38 12.48 -20.78
CA PHE A 148 -11.59 11.79 -21.22
C PHE A 148 -12.88 12.55 -20.92
N THR A 149 -13.00 13.12 -19.71
CA THR A 149 -14.24 13.77 -19.24
C THR A 149 -14.22 15.30 -19.34
N GLY A 150 -13.03 15.89 -19.46
CA GLY A 150 -12.83 17.34 -19.32
C GLY A 150 -13.01 17.86 -17.89
N LYS A 151 -13.13 16.98 -16.89
CA LYS A 151 -13.33 17.32 -15.48
C LYS A 151 -12.11 16.91 -14.66
N ALA A 152 -11.82 17.66 -13.59
CA ALA A 152 -10.85 17.20 -12.60
C ALA A 152 -11.39 15.97 -11.84
N LYS A 153 -10.50 15.28 -11.11
CA LYS A 153 -10.87 14.14 -10.25
C LYS A 153 -12.04 14.48 -9.30
N PRO A 154 -12.83 13.49 -8.85
CA PRO A 154 -13.94 13.72 -7.91
C PRO A 154 -13.46 14.49 -6.67
N GLU A 155 -14.20 15.55 -6.29
CA GLU A 155 -13.78 16.52 -5.25
C GLU A 155 -13.49 15.90 -3.87
N ASP A 156 -14.03 14.71 -3.59
CA ASP A 156 -13.93 14.06 -2.29
C ASP A 156 -12.55 13.40 -2.03
N PHE A 157 -11.71 13.23 -3.06
CA PHE A 157 -10.33 12.75 -2.90
C PHE A 157 -9.33 13.90 -2.88
N GLN A 158 -9.17 14.53 -1.71
CA GLN A 158 -8.02 15.39 -1.45
C GLN A 158 -6.79 14.52 -1.13
N GLU A 159 -5.86 14.46 -2.08
CA GLU A 159 -4.46 14.14 -1.78
C GLU A 159 -4.00 15.15 -0.72
N GLN A 160 -3.81 14.69 0.51
CA GLN A 160 -2.93 15.41 1.41
C GLN A 160 -1.52 15.01 1.01
N ASP A 161 -0.83 15.96 0.38
CA ASP A 161 0.60 16.13 0.50
C ASP A 161 1.04 15.80 1.92
N ALA A 162 2.04 14.93 2.05
CA ALA A 162 2.58 14.46 3.33
C ALA A 162 3.38 15.55 4.07
N GLU A 163 3.02 16.82 3.89
CA GLU A 163 3.63 18.01 4.48
C GLU A 163 2.59 18.80 5.27
N GLY A 164 2.18 18.31 6.45
CA GLY A 164 1.20 19.06 7.24
C GLY A 164 0.69 18.39 8.49
N GLU A 165 1.56 18.18 9.48
CA GLU A 165 1.31 18.38 10.93
C GLU A 165 2.55 17.94 11.72
N CYS A 166 3.62 18.74 11.60
CA CYS A 166 4.66 18.84 12.62
C CYS A 166 4.32 20.07 13.47
N ALA A 167 3.51 19.89 14.51
CA ALA A 167 3.13 20.94 15.46
C ALA A 167 2.72 20.24 16.76
N GLU A 168 3.20 20.53 17.95
CA GLU A 168 4.22 21.43 18.49
C GLU A 168 4.74 20.71 19.74
N ASP A 169 6.05 20.79 19.99
CA ASP A 169 6.66 20.35 21.25
C ASP A 169 6.21 21.29 22.38
N ASP A 170 5.40 20.78 23.31
CA ASP A 170 5.23 21.40 24.63
C ASP A 170 5.84 20.50 25.71
N ASP A 171 6.93 21.03 26.25
CA ASP A 171 7.83 20.55 27.28
C ASP A 171 7.11 20.27 28.62
N ALA A 172 7.13 19.03 29.06
CA ALA A 172 6.95 18.66 30.47
C ALA A 172 7.80 17.42 30.78
N GLY A 173 8.99 17.68 31.32
CA GLY A 173 10.02 16.69 31.58
C GLY A 173 9.60 15.51 32.46
N ASP A 174 10.00 14.33 31.99
CA ASP A 174 10.49 13.22 32.81
C ASP A 174 11.56 12.50 31.97
N GLU A 175 12.67 12.12 32.61
CA GLU A 175 13.84 11.53 31.96
C GLU A 175 13.47 10.28 31.14
N ILE A 176 13.45 10.41 29.81
CA ILE A 176 13.34 9.31 28.85
C ILE A 176 14.76 8.92 28.41
N ASP A 177 15.05 7.63 28.51
CA ASP A 177 16.28 6.98 28.07
C ASP A 177 16.57 7.28 26.57
N PRO A 178 17.74 7.84 26.21
CA PRO A 178 18.04 8.27 24.84
C PRO A 178 18.14 7.14 23.79
N GLU A 179 17.90 5.87 24.14
CA GLU A 179 17.83 4.77 23.17
C GLU A 179 16.41 4.43 22.66
N ASP A 180 15.34 5.05 23.18
CA ASP A 180 13.96 4.59 22.87
C ASP A 180 13.08 5.59 22.09
N VAL A 181 13.64 6.69 21.57
CA VAL A 181 12.88 7.65 20.74
C VAL A 181 13.73 8.23 19.60
N SER A 182 13.90 7.46 18.53
CA SER A 182 13.97 8.01 17.16
C SER A 182 13.94 6.83 16.19
N TYR A 183 12.96 6.78 15.30
CA TYR A 183 13.08 6.31 13.90
C TYR A 183 11.69 6.37 13.27
N ILE A 184 11.10 7.58 13.28
CA ILE A 184 10.23 8.05 12.21
C ILE A 184 10.98 9.22 11.57
N ASN A 185 12.07 8.89 10.89
CA ASN A 185 12.63 9.72 9.83
C ASN A 185 13.63 8.84 9.06
N ALA A 186 13.24 8.48 7.84
CA ALA A 186 14.15 7.92 6.85
C ALA A 186 13.91 8.68 5.54
N ASN A 187 14.13 9.99 5.61
CA ASN A 187 14.51 10.82 4.46
C ASN A 187 15.92 11.32 4.74
N ASP A 188 16.88 10.41 4.72
CA ASP A 188 18.31 10.74 4.75
C ASP A 188 19.14 9.50 4.40
N GLU A 189 18.97 8.94 3.19
CA GLU A 189 20.04 8.12 2.59
C GLU A 189 20.16 8.42 1.09
N ASP A 190 21.38 8.80 0.71
CA ASP A 190 21.88 9.10 -0.63
C ASP A 190 21.33 8.16 -1.72
N PRO A 191 20.85 8.68 -2.87
CA PRO A 191 20.33 7.87 -3.97
C PRO A 191 21.36 6.93 -4.61
N ASP A 192 22.65 7.10 -4.32
CA ASP A 192 23.74 6.34 -4.96
C ASP A 192 24.03 4.98 -4.31
N LYS A 193 23.34 4.59 -3.23
CA LYS A 193 23.52 3.28 -2.56
C LYS A 193 22.49 2.21 -2.90
N ALA A 194 21.42 2.54 -3.62
CA ALA A 194 20.41 1.57 -4.03
C ALA A 194 20.96 0.54 -5.05
N ASP A 195 21.91 0.97 -5.88
CA ASP A 195 22.47 0.15 -6.96
C ASP A 195 23.44 -0.95 -6.48
N GLU A 196 24.16 -0.75 -5.36
CA GLU A 196 25.08 -1.77 -4.81
C GLU A 196 24.34 -2.97 -4.22
N VAL A 197 23.14 -2.76 -3.66
CA VAL A 197 22.35 -3.85 -3.05
C VAL A 197 21.75 -4.76 -4.12
N GLU A 198 21.42 -4.22 -5.29
CA GLU A 198 20.87 -5.01 -6.41
C GLU A 198 21.94 -5.90 -7.07
N GLU A 199 23.21 -5.46 -7.10
CA GLU A 199 24.32 -6.23 -7.67
C GLU A 199 24.75 -7.41 -6.76
N GLU A 200 24.64 -7.25 -5.43
CA GLU A 200 24.90 -8.33 -4.47
C GLU A 200 23.83 -9.45 -4.56
N LEU A 201 22.59 -9.11 -4.93
CA LEU A 201 21.49 -10.06 -5.12
C LEU A 201 21.68 -10.96 -6.36
N ARG A 202 22.42 -10.52 -7.39
CA ARG A 202 22.72 -11.33 -8.60
C ARG A 202 23.86 -12.33 -8.41
N SER A 203 24.74 -12.12 -7.42
CA SER A 203 25.98 -12.87 -7.26
C SER A 203 25.90 -14.06 -6.28
N ARG A 204 24.77 -14.25 -5.58
CA ARG A 204 24.65 -15.31 -4.56
C ARG A 204 24.20 -16.66 -5.16
N PRO A 205 25.00 -17.74 -5.03
CA PRO A 205 24.61 -19.05 -5.56
C PRO A 205 23.45 -19.65 -4.77
N ARG A 206 22.40 -20.09 -5.48
CA ARG A 206 21.25 -20.80 -4.91
C ARG A 206 21.69 -22.15 -4.33
N ARG A 207 21.81 -22.25 -3.00
CA ARG A 207 21.93 -23.54 -2.30
C ARG A 207 20.55 -24.21 -2.24
N TYR A 208 20.30 -25.15 -3.14
CA TYR A 208 19.24 -26.14 -2.95
C TYR A 208 19.72 -27.16 -1.91
N LYS A 209 19.02 -27.26 -0.77
CA LYS A 209 19.13 -28.44 0.10
C LYS A 209 18.27 -29.55 -0.50
N LYS A 210 18.90 -30.65 -0.91
CA LYS A 210 18.21 -31.92 -1.17
C LYS A 210 17.61 -32.40 0.14
N GLN A 211 16.31 -32.66 0.14
CA GLN A 211 15.59 -33.33 1.21
C GLN A 211 15.67 -34.83 0.89
N GLU A 212 16.40 -35.60 1.70
CA GLU A 212 16.39 -37.06 1.62
C GLU A 212 15.07 -37.56 2.22
N PHE A 213 14.33 -38.35 1.45
CA PHE A 213 13.17 -39.10 1.92
C PHE A 213 13.70 -40.43 2.48
N ASP A 214 13.44 -40.66 3.77
CA ASP A 214 13.56 -41.97 4.39
C ASP A 214 12.38 -42.83 3.90
N ASP A 215 12.67 -43.89 3.14
CA ASP A 215 11.70 -44.94 2.83
C ASP A 215 11.79 -46.01 3.94
N GLU A 216 10.68 -46.17 4.67
CA GLU A 216 10.40 -47.32 5.53
C GLU A 216 10.06 -48.55 4.67
N GLU A 217 10.82 -49.63 4.80
CA GLU A 217 10.32 -51.02 4.83
C GLU A 217 11.29 -51.97 5.56
#